data_AF-A0A7W9W9L9-F1
#
_entry.id   AF-A0A7W9W9L9-F1
#
_cell.length_a   1.000
_cell.length_b   1.000
_cell.length_c   1.000
_cell.angle_alpha   90.00
_cell.angle_beta   90.00
_cell.angle_gamma   90.00
#
_symmetry.space_group_name_H-M   'P 1'
#
loop_
_entity.id
_entity.type
_entity.pdbx_description
1 polymer ?
#
loop_
_entity_poly.entity_id
_entity_poly.type
_entity_poly.pdbx_seq_one_letter_code
_entity_poly.pdbx_strand_id
1 'polypeptide(L)'
;MPAFLEVWATYAKDGHEPFYRACADTARAFLHRACAAPTGLNYDYTEFSGQPHATTWAPPAFRYDSWRVPMNIAMDYVWFGKDKAWQEQYARRFQGFLRGKGLNTFEDQFNVDGSRPDFILPAGDVRKLRHSLGLVATSASASLMRQDRDLAFVHALWNAKLAPYEDGYFDPYYDGLLYLFSLLHLSGKYQAIKPAQQ
;
A
#
# COMPACT_ATOMS: atom_id res chain seq x y z
N MET A 1 -0.31 6.19 9.46
CA MET A 1 -0.33 4.75 9.75
C MET A 1 -1.23 4.46 10.95
N PRO A 2 -2.54 4.23 10.76
CA PRO A 2 -3.47 4.06 11.89
C PRO A 2 -3.03 2.96 12.87
N ALA A 3 -2.58 1.80 12.38
CA ALA A 3 -2.09 0.71 13.24
C ALA A 3 -0.94 1.12 14.18
N PHE A 4 0.05 1.88 13.70
CA PHE A 4 1.16 2.31 14.56
C PHE A 4 0.73 3.38 15.58
N LEU A 5 -0.21 4.25 15.21
CA LEU A 5 -0.79 5.23 16.13
C LEU A 5 -1.57 4.55 17.27
N GLU A 6 -2.26 3.45 17.00
CA GLU A 6 -2.92 2.64 18.03
C GLU A 6 -1.90 1.95 18.97
N VAL A 7 -0.77 1.49 18.42
CA VAL A 7 0.34 0.96 19.24
C VAL A 7 0.87 2.04 20.17
N TRP A 8 1.11 3.26 19.68
CA TRP A 8 1.55 4.38 20.52
C TRP A 8 0.50 4.73 21.58
N ALA A 9 -0.78 4.83 21.18
CA ALA A 9 -1.89 5.08 22.09
C ALA A 9 -2.03 4.05 23.22
N THR A 10 -1.54 2.83 22.99
CA THR A 10 -1.65 1.73 23.96
C THR A 10 -0.40 1.62 24.83
N TYR A 11 0.78 1.88 24.27
CA TYR A 11 2.05 1.46 24.86
C TYR A 11 3.04 2.60 25.14
N ALA A 12 2.86 3.80 24.59
CA ALA A 12 3.81 4.90 24.78
C ALA A 12 3.89 5.38 26.23
N LYS A 13 2.76 5.43 26.94
CA LYS A 13 2.65 5.90 28.34
C LYS A 13 3.28 7.28 28.57
N ASP A 14 3.17 8.17 27.58
CA ASP A 14 3.76 9.51 27.56
C ASP A 14 2.73 10.61 27.82
N GLY A 15 1.48 10.26 28.14
CA GLY A 15 0.39 11.21 28.39
C GLY A 15 -0.31 11.74 27.13
N HIS A 16 0.08 11.27 25.94
CA HIS A 16 -0.51 11.67 24.66
C HIS A 16 -1.46 10.62 24.06
N GLU A 17 -1.88 9.63 24.85
CA GLU A 17 -2.70 8.51 24.39
C GLU A 17 -4.03 8.95 23.75
N PRO A 18 -4.78 9.95 24.30
CA PRO A 18 -5.98 10.45 23.64
C PRO A 18 -5.69 11.08 22.27
N PHE A 19 -4.56 11.78 22.13
CA PHE A 19 -4.15 12.39 20.87
C PHE A 19 -3.81 11.33 19.82
N TYR A 20 -3.03 10.30 20.18
CA TYR A 20 -2.71 9.20 19.27
C TYR A 20 -3.95 8.43 18.80
N ARG A 21 -4.93 8.20 19.69
CA ARG A 21 -6.24 7.63 19.31
C ARG A 21 -6.96 8.50 18.29
N ALA A 22 -7.05 9.81 18.54
CA ALA A 22 -7.67 10.74 17.60
C ALA A 22 -6.95 10.79 16.25
N CYS A 23 -5.61 10.69 16.25
CA CYS A 23 -4.82 10.59 15.02
C CYS A 23 -5.09 9.27 14.27
N ALA A 24 -5.23 8.14 14.97
CA ALA A 24 -5.56 6.87 14.33
C ALA A 24 -6.91 6.93 13.61
N ASP A 25 -7.94 7.47 14.28
CA ASP A 25 -9.29 7.63 13.70
C ASP A 25 -9.28 8.63 12.53
N THR A 26 -8.57 9.76 12.68
CA THR A 26 -8.41 10.75 11.61
C THR A 26 -7.67 10.17 10.41
N ALA A 27 -6.66 9.33 10.64
CA ALA A 27 -5.91 8.67 9.57
C ALA A 27 -6.77 7.67 8.79
N ARG A 28 -7.67 6.92 9.45
CA ARG A 28 -8.66 6.07 8.76
C ARG A 28 -9.59 6.92 7.89
N ALA A 29 -10.19 7.97 8.46
CA ALA A 29 -11.05 8.88 7.71
C ALA A 29 -10.33 9.58 6.54
N PHE A 30 -9.04 9.87 6.69
CA PHE A 30 -8.21 10.42 5.61
C PHE A 30 -8.01 9.40 4.48
N LEU A 31 -7.76 8.13 4.80
CA LEU A 31 -7.58 7.08 3.78
C LEU A 31 -8.85 6.89 2.93
N HIS A 32 -10.04 7.10 3.49
CA HIS A 32 -11.29 7.13 2.72
C HIS A 32 -11.26 8.19 1.61
N ARG A 33 -10.78 9.39 1.93
CA ARG A 33 -10.70 10.51 0.98
C ARG A 33 -9.57 10.30 -0.03
N ALA A 34 -8.38 9.94 0.45
CA ALA A 34 -7.21 9.75 -0.40
C ALA A 34 -7.35 8.57 -1.38
N CYS A 35 -8.14 7.54 -1.03
CA CYS A 35 -8.40 6.37 -1.86
C CYS A 35 -9.84 6.31 -2.40
N ALA A 36 -10.47 7.49 -2.57
CA ALA A 36 -11.86 7.61 -3.01
C ALA A 36 -12.09 7.20 -4.47
N ALA A 37 -11.03 7.12 -5.28
CA ALA A 37 -11.12 6.72 -6.67
C ALA A 37 -11.81 5.34 -6.83
N PRO A 38 -12.62 5.12 -7.88
CA PRO A 38 -13.23 3.82 -8.15
C PRO A 38 -12.22 2.68 -8.32
N THR A 39 -11.00 3.01 -8.71
CA THR A 39 -9.85 2.09 -8.82
C THR A 39 -9.26 1.71 -7.46
N GLY A 40 -9.52 2.48 -6.40
CA GLY A 40 -8.83 2.37 -5.11
C GLY A 40 -7.40 2.94 -5.12
N LEU A 41 -6.95 3.55 -6.23
CA LEU A 41 -5.65 4.22 -6.29
C LEU A 41 -5.68 5.54 -5.49
N ASN A 42 -4.51 5.91 -4.96
CA ASN A 42 -4.24 7.20 -4.31
C ASN A 42 -3.11 7.94 -5.04
N TYR A 43 -2.89 9.21 -4.71
CA TYR A 43 -1.72 9.97 -5.16
C TYR A 43 -0.54 9.78 -4.20
N ASP A 44 0.69 9.97 -4.70
CA ASP A 44 1.89 10.01 -3.84
C ASP A 44 1.81 11.13 -2.79
N TYR A 45 1.30 12.29 -3.20
CA TYR A 45 1.10 13.43 -2.34
C TYR A 45 -0.33 13.95 -2.46
N THR A 46 -0.92 14.24 -1.30
CA THR A 46 -2.28 14.78 -1.19
C THR A 46 -2.36 15.85 -0.14
N GLU A 47 -3.28 16.78 -0.31
CA GLU A 47 -3.77 17.63 0.78
C GLU A 47 -4.49 16.80 1.86
N PHE A 48 -4.73 17.38 3.03
CA PHE A 48 -5.53 16.73 4.09
C PHE A 48 -6.97 16.39 3.66
N SER A 49 -7.48 17.08 2.64
CA SER A 49 -8.76 16.80 2.00
C SER A 49 -8.76 15.50 1.16
N GLY A 50 -7.58 14.93 0.86
CA GLY A 50 -7.41 13.81 -0.06
C GLY A 50 -7.24 14.22 -1.53
N GLN A 51 -7.37 15.51 -1.84
CA GLN A 51 -7.10 16.05 -3.18
C GLN A 51 -5.61 15.97 -3.52
N PRO A 52 -5.24 15.86 -4.82
CA PRO A 52 -3.84 15.77 -5.21
C PRO A 52 -3.06 17.02 -4.81
N HIS A 53 -1.85 16.82 -4.31
CA HIS A 53 -0.89 17.89 -4.08
C HIS A 53 0.19 17.84 -5.17
N ALA A 54 0.29 18.89 -5.99
CA ALA A 54 1.28 18.98 -7.05
C ALA A 54 2.66 19.32 -6.48
N THR A 55 3.70 18.63 -6.95
CA THR A 55 5.09 18.94 -6.60
C THR A 55 5.79 19.59 -7.78
N THR A 56 6.94 20.23 -7.52
CA THR A 56 7.73 20.86 -8.59
C THR A 56 8.43 19.86 -9.51
N TRP A 57 8.56 18.60 -9.09
CA TRP A 57 9.30 17.57 -9.80
C TRP A 57 8.43 16.53 -10.51
N ALA A 58 7.15 16.40 -10.15
CA ALA A 58 6.26 15.45 -10.79
C ALA A 58 4.77 15.86 -10.68
N PRO A 59 3.97 15.66 -11.73
CA PRO A 59 2.53 15.80 -11.62
C PRO A 59 1.94 14.70 -10.73
N PRO A 60 0.84 14.99 -10.00
CA PRO A 60 0.16 14.02 -9.14
C PRO A 60 -0.24 12.75 -9.90
N ALA A 61 0.17 11.59 -9.40
CA ALA A 61 -0.30 10.29 -9.86
C ALA A 61 -0.07 9.23 -8.75
N PHE A 62 -0.55 8.01 -8.99
CA PHE A 62 -0.16 6.83 -8.23
C PHE A 62 1.22 6.38 -8.70
N ARG A 63 2.24 6.48 -7.84
CA ARG A 63 3.61 6.04 -8.14
C ARG A 63 4.25 5.40 -6.90
N TYR A 64 5.57 5.45 -6.80
CA TYR A 64 6.37 4.69 -5.84
C TYR A 64 5.89 4.82 -4.39
N ASP A 65 5.57 6.03 -3.94
CA ASP A 65 5.16 6.26 -2.55
C ASP A 65 3.78 5.64 -2.25
N SER A 66 2.88 5.71 -3.24
CA SER A 66 1.52 5.19 -3.18
C SER A 66 1.46 3.67 -3.03
N TRP A 67 2.48 2.94 -3.50
CA TRP A 67 2.50 1.48 -3.45
C TRP A 67 2.39 0.92 -2.04
N ARG A 68 2.79 1.67 -1.01
CA ARG A 68 2.74 1.23 0.39
C ARG A 68 1.34 1.26 0.98
N VAL A 69 0.44 2.09 0.44
CA VAL A 69 -0.89 2.34 1.02
C VAL A 69 -1.73 1.07 1.18
N PRO A 70 -1.81 0.14 0.21
CA PRO A 70 -2.54 -1.12 0.40
C PRO A 70 -2.04 -1.96 1.59
N MET A 71 -0.72 -2.06 1.76
CA MET A 71 -0.10 -2.80 2.87
C MET A 71 -0.35 -2.09 4.22
N ASN A 72 -0.33 -0.76 4.22
CA ASN A 72 -0.63 0.05 5.41
C ASN A 72 -2.05 -0.15 5.91
N ILE A 73 -3.02 -0.20 4.98
CA ILE A 73 -4.43 -0.45 5.29
C ILE A 73 -4.62 -1.90 5.75
N ALA A 74 -3.98 -2.87 5.07
CA ALA A 74 -4.02 -4.28 5.46
C ALA A 74 -3.51 -4.50 6.89
N MET A 75 -2.45 -3.81 7.29
CA MET A 75 -1.92 -3.88 8.65
C MET A 75 -2.93 -3.38 9.69
N ASP A 76 -3.56 -2.23 9.46
CA ASP A 76 -4.59 -1.71 10.38
C ASP A 76 -5.81 -2.65 10.46
N TYR A 77 -6.22 -3.22 9.33
CA TYR A 77 -7.31 -4.21 9.28
C TYR A 77 -7.01 -5.43 10.16
N VAL A 78 -5.82 -6.01 10.03
CA VAL A 78 -5.44 -7.23 10.78
C VAL A 78 -5.21 -6.93 12.26
N TRP A 79 -4.53 -5.84 12.59
CA TRP A 79 -4.12 -5.56 13.96
C TRP A 79 -5.26 -4.98 14.82
N PHE A 80 -6.11 -4.13 14.24
CA PHE A 80 -7.14 -3.41 15.00
C PHE A 80 -8.53 -3.55 14.41
N GLY A 81 -8.67 -3.63 13.08
CA GLY A 81 -9.94 -3.94 12.42
C GLY A 81 -11.08 -2.99 12.79
N LYS A 82 -10.79 -1.70 12.96
CA LYS A 82 -11.78 -0.68 13.34
C LYS A 82 -12.54 -0.08 12.16
N ASP A 83 -12.17 -0.43 10.92
CA ASP A 83 -12.77 0.10 9.68
C ASP A 83 -12.97 -0.98 8.60
N LYS A 84 -13.29 -2.21 9.04
CA LYS A 84 -13.26 -3.42 8.19
C LYS A 84 -14.08 -3.29 6.92
N ALA A 85 -15.32 -2.79 7.03
CA ALA A 85 -16.22 -2.70 5.89
C ALA A 85 -15.64 -1.83 4.75
N TRP A 86 -15.02 -0.69 5.09
CA TRP A 86 -14.37 0.15 4.09
C TRP A 86 -13.07 -0.48 3.57
N GLN A 87 -12.25 -1.04 4.47
CA GLN A 87 -10.98 -1.69 4.13
C GLN A 87 -11.17 -2.88 3.17
N GLU A 88 -12.21 -3.69 3.37
CA GLU A 88 -12.62 -4.77 2.46
C GLU A 88 -13.08 -4.24 1.09
N GLN A 89 -13.85 -3.15 1.07
CA GLN A 89 -14.28 -2.51 -0.17
C GLN A 89 -13.10 -1.89 -0.94
N TYR A 90 -12.15 -1.28 -0.22
CA TYR A 90 -10.90 -0.77 -0.79
C TYR A 90 -10.12 -1.91 -1.45
N ALA A 91 -9.90 -3.03 -0.74
CA ALA A 91 -9.19 -4.18 -1.29
C ALA A 91 -9.87 -4.72 -2.56
N ARG A 92 -11.21 -4.80 -2.57
CA ARG A 92 -11.99 -5.18 -3.76
C ARG A 92 -11.74 -4.25 -4.95
N ARG A 93 -11.78 -2.93 -4.75
CA ARG A 93 -11.56 -1.94 -5.83
C ARG A 93 -10.13 -2.01 -6.35
N PHE A 94 -9.15 -1.97 -5.45
CA PHE A 94 -7.72 -1.94 -5.77
C PHE A 94 -7.27 -3.20 -6.51
N GLN A 95 -7.50 -4.39 -5.93
CA GLN A 95 -7.16 -5.65 -6.59
C GLN A 95 -8.02 -5.92 -7.83
N GLY A 96 -9.27 -5.42 -7.86
CA GLY A 96 -10.14 -5.48 -9.03
C GLY A 96 -9.56 -4.71 -10.22
N PHE A 97 -9.12 -3.48 -9.97
CA PHE A 97 -8.47 -2.62 -10.96
C PHE A 97 -7.19 -3.26 -11.52
N LEU A 98 -6.26 -3.67 -10.65
CA LEU A 98 -5.00 -4.28 -11.08
C LEU A 98 -5.21 -5.58 -11.87
N ARG A 99 -6.19 -6.40 -11.46
CA ARG A 99 -6.57 -7.59 -12.24
C ARG A 99 -7.08 -7.22 -13.63
N GLY A 100 -7.84 -6.13 -13.75
CA GLY A 100 -8.28 -5.59 -15.04
C GLY A 100 -7.14 -5.08 -15.93
N LYS A 101 -5.97 -4.77 -15.37
CA LYS A 101 -4.73 -4.46 -16.10
C LYS A 101 -3.86 -5.68 -16.42
N GLY A 102 -4.28 -6.85 -15.95
CA GLY A 102 -3.55 -8.11 -16.08
C GLY A 102 -2.68 -8.39 -14.85
N LEU A 103 -2.97 -9.50 -14.16
CA LEU A 103 -2.35 -9.86 -12.87
C LEU A 103 -0.81 -9.88 -12.91
N ASN A 104 -0.23 -10.34 -14.02
CA ASN A 104 1.22 -10.50 -14.18
C ASN A 104 1.84 -9.43 -15.10
N THR A 105 1.07 -8.41 -15.49
CA THR A 105 1.47 -7.45 -16.53
C THR A 105 1.09 -6.00 -16.21
N PHE A 106 0.35 -5.75 -15.12
CA PHE A 106 0.01 -4.37 -14.75
C PHE A 106 1.29 -3.54 -14.55
N GLU A 107 1.25 -2.31 -15.04
CA GLU A 107 2.33 -1.34 -14.88
C GLU A 107 2.39 -0.79 -13.44
N ASP A 108 3.41 -0.01 -13.13
CA ASP A 108 3.72 0.41 -11.76
C ASP A 108 3.41 1.89 -11.48
N GLN A 109 2.89 2.63 -12.46
CA GLN A 109 2.40 4.01 -12.27
C GLN A 109 1.12 4.25 -13.05
N PHE A 110 0.16 4.93 -12.43
CA PHE A 110 -1.18 5.18 -12.99
C PHE A 110 -1.68 6.57 -12.62
N ASN A 111 -2.48 7.19 -13.48
CA ASN A 111 -3.41 8.20 -12.99
C ASN A 111 -4.46 7.50 -12.10
N VAL A 112 -5.03 8.22 -11.14
CA VAL A 112 -5.98 7.60 -10.18
C VAL A 112 -7.28 7.10 -10.85
N ASP A 113 -7.63 7.62 -12.03
CA ASP A 113 -8.72 7.11 -12.86
C ASP A 113 -8.40 5.76 -13.54
N GLY A 114 -7.15 5.30 -13.43
CA GLY A 114 -6.65 4.05 -13.98
C GLY A 114 -6.07 4.15 -15.38
N SER A 115 -5.98 5.34 -15.96
CA SER A 115 -5.26 5.59 -17.21
C SER A 115 -3.74 5.57 -16.99
N ARG A 116 -2.99 5.33 -18.06
CA ARG A 116 -1.53 5.43 -18.04
C ARG A 116 -1.14 6.91 -17.96
N PRO A 117 -0.20 7.32 -17.08
CA PRO A 117 0.18 8.72 -16.95
C PRO A 117 1.12 9.12 -18.09
N ASP A 118 0.98 10.36 -18.58
CA ASP A 118 1.87 10.91 -19.62
C ASP A 118 3.30 11.11 -19.08
N PHE A 119 3.40 11.53 -17.82
CA PHE A 119 4.67 11.62 -17.12
C PHE A 119 4.96 10.31 -16.38
N ILE A 120 6.13 9.73 -16.66
CA ILE A 120 6.68 8.57 -15.95
C ILE A 120 7.79 9.06 -15.02
N LEU A 121 7.60 8.89 -13.71
CA LEU A 121 8.64 9.17 -12.73
C LEU A 121 9.75 8.13 -12.90
N PRO A 122 11.03 8.53 -12.99
CA PRO A 122 12.12 7.57 -13.16
C PRO A 122 12.45 6.87 -11.84
N ALA A 123 12.95 5.64 -11.94
CA ALA A 123 13.55 4.91 -10.84
C ALA A 123 15.08 5.02 -10.97
N GLY A 124 15.68 5.93 -10.18
CA GLY A 124 17.05 6.39 -10.42
C GLY A 124 17.17 7.07 -11.79
N ASP A 125 18.15 6.64 -12.59
CA ASP A 125 18.38 7.19 -13.94
C ASP A 125 17.52 6.53 -15.02
N VAL A 126 16.63 5.59 -14.66
CA VAL A 126 15.85 4.80 -15.62
C VAL A 126 14.39 5.22 -15.64
N ARG A 127 13.92 5.72 -16.79
CA ARG A 127 12.51 6.11 -17.00
C ARG A 127 11.75 5.05 -17.79
N LYS A 128 11.08 4.14 -17.10
CA LYS A 128 10.29 3.07 -17.72
C LYS A 128 9.23 2.54 -16.75
N LEU A 129 8.05 2.20 -17.28
CA LEU A 129 7.02 1.47 -16.53
C LEU A 129 7.37 -0.02 -16.46
N ARG A 130 7.16 -0.63 -15.30
CA ARG A 130 7.43 -2.06 -15.08
C ARG A 130 6.29 -2.74 -14.36
N HIS A 131 6.31 -4.07 -14.35
CA HIS A 131 5.51 -4.87 -13.44
C HIS A 131 6.30 -5.06 -12.14
N SER A 132 6.41 -3.98 -11.36
CA SER A 132 7.38 -3.88 -10.27
C SER A 132 6.99 -4.78 -9.08
N LEU A 133 7.95 -5.56 -8.59
CA LEU A 133 7.74 -6.55 -7.52
C LEU A 133 7.21 -5.90 -6.24
N GLY A 134 7.64 -4.69 -5.91
CA GLY A 134 7.16 -3.95 -4.75
C GLY A 134 5.66 -3.68 -4.81
N LEU A 135 5.13 -3.29 -5.97
CA LEU A 135 3.69 -3.11 -6.16
C LEU A 135 2.95 -4.46 -6.15
N VAL A 136 3.51 -5.51 -6.76
CA VAL A 136 2.95 -6.87 -6.66
C VAL A 136 2.82 -7.30 -5.19
N ALA A 137 3.85 -7.05 -4.40
CA ALA A 137 3.94 -7.43 -2.99
C ALA A 137 2.87 -6.75 -2.14
N THR A 138 2.77 -5.43 -2.21
CA THR A 138 1.78 -4.69 -1.40
C THR A 138 0.35 -4.95 -1.87
N SER A 139 0.15 -5.22 -3.17
CA SER A 139 -1.12 -5.66 -3.72
C SER A 139 -1.54 -7.03 -3.20
N ALA A 140 -0.59 -7.95 -3.03
CA ALA A 140 -0.85 -9.24 -2.39
C ALA A 140 -1.21 -9.08 -0.91
N SER A 141 -0.56 -8.17 -0.18
CA SER A 141 -0.88 -7.86 1.22
C SER A 141 -2.33 -7.40 1.42
N ALA A 142 -2.94 -6.75 0.42
CA ALA A 142 -4.36 -6.37 0.47
C ALA A 142 -5.32 -7.58 0.58
N SER A 143 -4.86 -8.80 0.23
CA SER A 143 -5.63 -10.03 0.38
C SER A 143 -5.94 -10.39 1.85
N LEU A 144 -5.22 -9.80 2.81
CA LEU A 144 -5.51 -9.92 4.24
C LEU A 144 -6.85 -9.27 4.63
N MET A 145 -7.24 -8.21 3.92
CA MET A 145 -8.53 -7.54 4.13
C MET A 145 -9.66 -8.32 3.47
N ARG A 146 -9.41 -8.80 2.24
CA ARG A 146 -10.39 -9.55 1.47
C ARG A 146 -9.69 -10.51 0.53
N GLN A 147 -9.88 -11.81 0.76
CA GLN A 147 -9.34 -12.84 -0.13
C GLN A 147 -10.05 -12.80 -1.49
N ASP A 148 -9.29 -13.00 -2.55
CA ASP A 148 -9.84 -13.37 -3.84
C ASP A 148 -10.01 -14.89 -3.92
N ARG A 149 -10.90 -15.34 -4.83
CA ARG A 149 -11.41 -16.71 -4.88
C ARG A 149 -10.31 -17.78 -4.92
N ASP A 150 -9.20 -17.48 -5.58
CA ASP A 150 -8.10 -18.41 -5.84
C ASP A 150 -6.76 -17.94 -5.24
N LEU A 151 -6.77 -17.00 -4.29
CA LEU A 151 -5.55 -16.41 -3.70
C LEU A 151 -4.57 -15.88 -4.76
N ALA A 152 -5.07 -15.35 -5.89
CA ALA A 152 -4.29 -15.17 -7.10
C ALA A 152 -3.15 -14.16 -6.91
N PHE A 153 -3.40 -13.06 -6.19
CA PHE A 153 -2.33 -12.11 -5.84
C PHE A 153 -1.31 -12.70 -4.87
N VAL A 154 -1.74 -13.53 -3.92
CA VAL A 154 -0.82 -14.22 -2.99
C VAL A 154 0.05 -15.22 -3.73
N HIS A 155 -0.52 -15.99 -4.67
CA HIS A 155 0.24 -16.89 -5.53
C HIS A 155 1.16 -16.16 -6.50
N ALA A 156 0.74 -15.01 -7.05
CA ALA A 156 1.61 -14.17 -7.87
C ALA A 156 2.85 -13.74 -7.08
N LEU A 157 2.68 -13.26 -5.85
CA LEU A 157 3.80 -12.91 -4.97
C LEU A 157 4.64 -14.14 -4.59
N TRP A 158 4.01 -15.25 -4.22
CA TRP A 158 4.71 -16.48 -3.81
C TRP A 158 5.63 -17.03 -4.91
N ASN A 159 5.19 -16.92 -6.17
CA ASN A 159 5.96 -17.38 -7.33
C ASN A 159 6.95 -16.32 -7.86
N ALA A 160 6.84 -15.07 -7.40
CA ALA A 160 7.74 -14.01 -7.79
C ALA A 160 9.13 -14.19 -7.16
N LYS A 161 10.14 -13.60 -7.79
CA LYS A 161 11.54 -13.63 -7.33
C LYS A 161 12.07 -12.21 -7.27
N LEU A 162 12.74 -11.88 -6.18
CA LEU A 162 13.57 -10.68 -6.12
C LEU A 162 14.81 -10.91 -6.99
N ALA A 163 14.75 -10.46 -8.24
CA ALA A 163 15.76 -10.67 -9.25
C ALA A 163 15.74 -9.49 -10.26
N PRO A 164 16.80 -9.32 -11.08
CA PRO A 164 16.78 -8.35 -12.16
C PRO A 164 15.61 -8.57 -13.13
N TYR A 165 15.03 -7.49 -13.62
CA TYR A 165 14.02 -7.49 -14.68
C TYR A 165 14.65 -7.87 -16.03
N GLU A 166 13.82 -8.14 -17.04
CA GLU A 166 14.29 -8.48 -18.40
C GLU A 166 15.21 -7.42 -19.03
N ASP A 167 15.05 -6.16 -18.63
CA ASP A 167 15.89 -5.05 -19.09
C ASP A 167 17.15 -4.83 -18.22
N GLY A 168 17.44 -5.76 -17.32
CA GLY A 168 18.61 -5.72 -16.43
C GLY A 168 18.46 -4.77 -15.25
N TYR A 169 17.38 -3.98 -15.16
CA TYR A 169 17.13 -3.15 -13.98
C TYR A 169 16.94 -4.06 -12.75
N PHE A 170 17.43 -3.63 -11.60
CA PHE A 170 17.29 -4.37 -10.36
C PHE A 170 17.18 -3.41 -9.19
N ASP A 171 16.08 -3.48 -8.45
CA ASP A 171 15.84 -2.66 -7.26
C ASP A 171 15.73 -3.54 -6.00
N PRO A 172 16.84 -4.04 -5.46
CA PRO A 172 16.82 -4.81 -4.22
C PRO A 172 16.43 -3.98 -3.00
N TYR A 173 16.41 -2.64 -3.13
CA TYR A 173 16.09 -1.76 -2.02
C TYR A 173 14.58 -1.60 -1.89
N TYR A 174 13.91 -0.94 -2.84
CA TYR A 174 12.52 -0.61 -2.67
C TYR A 174 11.62 -1.80 -2.93
N ASP A 175 11.80 -2.50 -4.06
CA ASP A 175 11.08 -3.76 -4.30
C ASP A 175 11.40 -4.79 -3.21
N GLY A 176 12.69 -4.92 -2.83
CA GLY A 176 13.11 -5.89 -1.83
C GLY A 176 12.50 -5.67 -0.44
N LEU A 177 12.42 -4.42 0.04
CA LEU A 177 11.78 -4.11 1.32
C LEU A 177 10.27 -4.33 1.29
N LEU A 178 9.58 -3.88 0.23
CA LEU A 178 8.14 -4.10 0.09
C LEU A 178 7.81 -5.59 -0.05
N TYR A 179 8.65 -6.34 -0.78
CA TYR A 179 8.58 -7.79 -0.89
C TYR A 179 8.72 -8.46 0.48
N LEU A 180 9.78 -8.16 1.22
CA LEU A 180 10.03 -8.74 2.55
C LEU A 180 8.89 -8.44 3.53
N PHE A 181 8.45 -7.18 3.64
CA PHE A 181 7.36 -6.82 4.56
C PHE A 181 6.05 -7.51 4.16
N SER A 182 5.74 -7.60 2.86
CA SER A 182 4.54 -8.29 2.40
C SER A 182 4.57 -9.79 2.72
N LEU A 183 5.73 -10.45 2.60
CA LEU A 183 5.89 -11.84 3.03
C LEU A 183 5.69 -12.00 4.54
N LEU A 184 6.22 -11.08 5.35
CA LEU A 184 5.99 -11.07 6.80
C LEU A 184 4.50 -10.88 7.13
N HIS A 185 3.83 -9.96 6.44
CA HIS A 185 2.39 -9.73 6.59
C HIS A 185 1.58 -10.99 6.26
N LEU A 186 1.79 -11.57 5.08
CA LEU A 186 1.00 -12.70 4.57
C LEU A 186 1.31 -14.02 5.28
N SER A 187 2.50 -14.19 5.83
CA SER A 187 2.86 -15.35 6.66
C SER A 187 2.39 -15.25 8.12
N GLY A 188 1.77 -14.13 8.51
CA GLY A 188 1.39 -13.86 9.90
C GLY A 188 2.57 -13.62 10.84
N LYS A 189 3.75 -13.28 10.29
CA LYS A 189 4.99 -13.00 11.06
C LYS A 189 5.24 -11.52 11.29
N TYR A 190 4.45 -10.63 10.68
CA TYR A 190 4.43 -9.20 11.01
C TYR A 190 3.39 -8.91 12.11
N GLN A 191 3.85 -8.87 13.37
CA GLN A 191 2.97 -8.71 14.53
C GLN A 191 3.39 -7.51 15.40
N ALA A 192 2.43 -6.92 16.09
CA ALA A 192 2.72 -5.90 17.10
C ALA A 192 3.44 -6.55 18.29
N ILE A 193 4.72 -6.21 18.48
CA ILE A 193 5.51 -6.67 19.63
C ILE A 193 5.14 -5.80 20.82
N LYS A 194 4.52 -6.41 21.83
CA LYS A 194 4.12 -5.71 23.05
C LYS A 194 5.35 -5.50 23.94
N PRO A 195 5.55 -4.31 24.53
CA PRO A 195 6.58 -4.14 25.53
C PRO A 195 6.30 -5.09 26.72
N ALA A 196 7.37 -5.61 27.33
CA ALA A 196 7.24 -6.43 28.53
C ALA A 196 6.47 -5.67 29.62
N GLN A 197 5.58 -6.36 30.33
CA GLN A 197 4.95 -5.81 31.53
C GLN A 197 6.05 -5.56 32.56
N GLN A 198 6.26 -4.31 32.95
CA GLN A 198 7.03 -3.95 34.14
C GLN A 198 6.21 -4.23 35.39
#